data_AF-A0A7V4SMK2-F1
#
_entry.id   AF-A0A7V4SMK2-F1
#
_cell.length_a   1.000
_cell.length_b   1.000
_cell.length_c   1.000
_cell.angle_alpha   90.00
_cell.angle_beta   90.00
_cell.angle_gamma   90.00
#
_symmetry.space_group_name_H-M   'P 1'
#
loop_
_entity.id
_entity.type
_entity.pdbx_description
1 polymer ?
#
loop_
_entity_poly.entity_id
_entity_poly.type
_entity_poly.pdbx_seq_one_letter_code
_entity_poly.pdbx_strand_id
1 'polypeptide(L)'
;MTCEEFLDLLDGDLPFTEEAEAHRSACPACALAADREEAARRGLAAFRDVEPPGDLHGRILSASARPAAGRLWRRAAWAAPMAAVLLLALLGGVTLVRSFRSSFTSDEGLRRPTVMAPQPAVERSQTAAPMDQRSPSPEPETSPGRKESREGDNLLPPPPPRPAGVTGLEISPDLAEVHRKGEARDEGGGPTPYETPAEEQAPAKSSDRTREVAAAPPTPMGAPTQPPPSSPSLFSSANGKARSSKESIPEAAAVPAPEPLVLCSLQTLDRTRYASLQLPEGAAPPSGTHWYVVVGEAGVRSVADEKGRPVEGVLETLEAGVQYLHLAPGRYRLKRLAE
;
A
#
# COMPACT_ATOMS: atom_id res chain seq x y z
N MET A 1 -15.27 -16.15 23.77
CA MET A 1 -15.26 -14.90 22.96
C MET A 1 -14.71 -15.16 21.56
N THR A 2 -15.44 -14.71 20.55
CA THR A 2 -15.00 -14.68 19.14
C THR A 2 -14.19 -13.40 18.85
N CYS A 3 -13.45 -13.38 17.74
CA CYS A 3 -12.69 -12.18 17.36
C CYS A 3 -13.61 -10.98 17.07
N GLU A 4 -14.82 -11.22 16.53
CA GLU A 4 -15.80 -10.16 16.23
C GLU A 4 -16.31 -9.53 17.53
N GLU A 5 -16.73 -10.34 18.50
CA GLU A 5 -17.15 -9.87 19.83
C GLU A 5 -16.05 -9.08 20.55
N PHE A 6 -14.78 -9.49 20.38
CA PHE A 6 -13.64 -8.77 20.95
C PHE A 6 -13.42 -7.40 20.30
N LEU A 7 -13.60 -7.29 18.99
CA LEU A 7 -13.49 -6.02 18.27
C LEU A 7 -14.64 -5.08 18.62
N ASP A 8 -15.86 -5.60 18.75
CA ASP A 8 -17.01 -4.81 19.20
C ASP A 8 -16.82 -4.28 20.64
N LEU A 9 -16.16 -5.07 21.51
CA LEU A 9 -15.78 -4.62 22.87
C LEU A 9 -14.69 -3.55 22.87
N LEU A 10 -13.75 -3.61 21.92
CA LEU A 10 -12.71 -2.60 21.74
C LEU A 10 -13.32 -1.25 21.32
N ASP A 11 -14.22 -1.28 20.34
CA ASP A 11 -14.94 -0.09 19.85
C ASP A 11 -15.92 0.48 20.89
N GLY A 12 -16.35 -0.34 21.85
CA GLY A 12 -17.24 0.06 22.94
C GLY A 12 -16.53 0.67 24.15
N ASP A 13 -17.24 1.53 24.90
CA ASP A 13 -16.83 1.98 26.24
C ASP A 13 -17.12 0.92 27.33
N LEU A 14 -17.19 -0.36 26.95
CA LEU A 14 -17.45 -1.45 27.88
C LEU A 14 -16.15 -1.84 28.61
N PRO A 15 -16.22 -2.19 29.90
CA PRO A 15 -15.05 -2.64 30.64
C PRO A 15 -14.53 -3.96 30.06
N PHE A 16 -13.20 -4.10 29.99
CA PHE A 16 -12.56 -5.36 29.61
C PHE A 16 -12.95 -6.46 30.61
N THR A 17 -13.53 -7.55 30.10
CA THR A 17 -13.86 -8.75 30.88
C THR A 17 -12.65 -9.69 30.93
N GLU A 18 -12.60 -10.59 31.92
CA GLU A 18 -11.55 -11.62 32.00
C GLU A 18 -11.50 -12.49 30.73
N GLU A 19 -12.65 -12.73 30.08
CA GLU A 19 -12.72 -13.45 28.81
C GLU A 19 -12.04 -12.71 27.66
N ALA A 20 -12.12 -11.37 27.64
CA ALA A 20 -11.45 -10.55 26.64
C ALA A 20 -9.93 -10.57 26.85
N GLU A 21 -9.43 -10.55 28.09
CA GLU A 21 -8.00 -10.69 28.37
C GLU A 21 -7.46 -12.06 27.97
N ALA A 22 -8.21 -13.13 28.25
CA ALA A 22 -7.89 -14.47 27.80
C ALA A 22 -7.84 -14.54 26.25
N HIS A 23 -8.78 -13.89 25.55
CA HIS A 23 -8.76 -13.85 24.09
C HIS A 23 -7.60 -13.02 23.53
N ARG A 24 -7.30 -11.85 24.12
CA ARG A 24 -6.17 -10.99 23.74
C ARG A 24 -4.85 -11.76 23.82
N SER A 25 -4.64 -12.54 24.87
CA SER A 25 -3.43 -13.35 25.04
C SER A 25 -3.35 -14.55 24.08
N ALA A 26 -4.49 -15.13 23.70
CA ALA A 26 -4.55 -16.27 22.79
C ALA A 26 -4.48 -15.89 21.30
N CYS A 27 -4.94 -14.69 20.92
CA CYS A 27 -5.07 -14.26 19.53
C CYS A 27 -4.14 -13.08 19.20
N PRO A 28 -3.02 -13.28 18.46
CA PRO A 28 -2.05 -12.22 18.19
C PRO A 28 -2.60 -11.08 17.32
N ALA A 29 -3.58 -11.35 16.46
CA ALA A 29 -4.24 -10.31 15.66
C ALA A 29 -5.06 -9.36 16.54
N CYS A 30 -5.83 -9.91 17.48
CA CYS A 30 -6.62 -9.14 18.45
C CYS A 30 -5.72 -8.41 19.46
N ALA A 31 -4.59 -9.00 19.87
CA ALA A 31 -3.58 -8.31 20.67
C ALA A 31 -3.06 -7.04 19.98
N LEU A 32 -2.67 -7.15 18.71
CA LEU A 32 -2.19 -6.01 17.93
C LEU A 32 -3.26 -4.93 17.74
N ALA A 33 -4.53 -5.32 17.58
CA ALA A 33 -5.64 -4.38 17.50
C ALA A 33 -5.82 -3.61 18.82
N ALA A 34 -5.81 -4.32 19.95
CA ALA A 34 -5.91 -3.71 21.27
C ALA A 34 -4.73 -2.75 21.57
N ASP A 35 -3.50 -3.14 21.22
CA ASP A 35 -2.32 -2.30 21.42
C ASP A 35 -2.39 -0.99 20.60
N ARG A 36 -2.91 -1.07 19.36
CA ARG A 36 -3.10 0.10 18.50
C ARG A 36 -4.14 1.05 19.08
N GLU A 37 -5.25 0.51 19.59
CA GLU A 37 -6.28 1.32 20.20
C GLU A 37 -5.79 1.98 21.50
N GLU A 38 -5.10 1.23 22.35
CA GLU A 38 -4.51 1.77 23.58
C GLU A 38 -3.47 2.86 23.28
N ALA A 39 -2.67 2.69 22.23
CA ALA A 39 -1.76 3.73 21.74
C ALA A 39 -2.52 4.97 21.23
N ALA A 40 -3.63 4.79 20.51
CA ALA A 40 -4.47 5.91 20.06
C ALA A 40 -5.12 6.65 21.24
N ARG A 41 -5.66 5.93 22.22
CA ARG A 41 -6.24 6.51 23.45
C ARG A 41 -5.20 7.29 24.24
N ARG A 42 -3.97 6.77 24.39
CA ARG A 42 -2.85 7.49 25.01
C ARG A 42 -2.47 8.75 24.23
N GLY A 43 -2.43 8.68 22.90
CA GLY A 43 -2.21 9.83 22.04
C GLY A 43 -3.26 10.92 22.24
N LEU A 44 -4.54 10.55 22.23
CA LEU A 44 -5.66 11.48 22.45
C LEU A 44 -5.65 12.07 23.87
N ALA A 45 -5.31 11.28 24.88
CA ALA A 45 -5.20 11.76 26.26
C ALA A 45 -4.12 12.85 26.42
N ALA A 46 -3.05 12.82 25.61
CA ALA A 46 -2.02 13.86 25.61
C ALA A 46 -2.54 15.22 25.10
N PHE A 47 -3.64 15.25 24.35
CA PHE A 47 -4.27 16.47 23.82
C PHE A 47 -5.51 16.91 24.60
N ARG A 48 -5.74 16.35 25.80
CA ARG A 48 -6.96 16.60 26.58
C ARG A 48 -7.19 18.08 26.92
N ASP A 49 -6.12 18.87 27.04
CA ASP A 49 -6.19 20.30 27.39
C ASP A 49 -6.22 21.21 26.15
N VAL A 50 -6.15 20.65 24.93
CA VAL A 50 -6.21 21.42 23.69
C VAL A 50 -7.65 21.50 23.23
N GLU A 51 -8.22 22.71 23.24
CA GLU A 51 -9.56 22.94 22.71
C GLU A 51 -9.57 22.61 21.21
N PRO A 52 -10.43 21.67 20.75
CA PRO A 52 -10.48 21.32 19.34
C PRO A 52 -10.95 22.53 18.53
N PRO A 53 -10.40 22.75 17.32
CA PRO A 53 -10.94 23.75 16.40
C PRO A 53 -12.45 23.54 16.22
N GLY A 54 -13.23 24.62 16.24
CA GLY A 54 -14.71 24.54 16.14
C GLY A 54 -15.22 23.85 14.86
N ASP A 55 -14.37 23.73 13.84
CA ASP A 55 -14.65 23.07 12.56
C ASP A 55 -14.12 21.62 12.47
N LEU A 56 -13.42 21.11 13.50
CA LEU A 56 -12.81 19.78 13.49
C LEU A 56 -13.84 18.68 13.19
N HIS A 57 -15.03 18.76 13.80
CA HIS A 57 -16.10 17.79 13.58
C HIS A 57 -16.56 17.79 12.11
N GLY A 58 -16.72 18.97 11.49
CA GLY A 58 -17.05 19.09 10.08
C GLY A 58 -15.95 18.57 9.15
N ARG A 59 -14.69 18.77 9.53
CA ARG A 59 -13.53 18.22 8.80
C ARG A 59 -13.45 16.69 8.90
N ILE A 60 -13.75 16.12 10.06
CA ILE A 60 -13.81 14.67 10.26
C ILE A 60 -14.96 14.08 9.44
N LEU A 61 -16.17 14.64 9.54
CA LEU A 61 -17.33 14.17 8.78
C LEU A 61 -17.13 14.30 7.27
N SER A 62 -16.53 15.39 6.78
CA SER A 62 -16.21 15.54 5.35
C SER A 62 -15.09 14.61 4.88
N ALA A 63 -14.12 14.29 5.75
CA ALA A 63 -13.07 13.32 5.48
C ALA A 63 -13.60 11.87 5.49
N SER A 64 -14.53 11.53 6.38
CA SER A 64 -15.16 10.20 6.47
C SER A 64 -16.27 10.02 5.42
N ALA A 65 -16.92 11.10 5.00
CA ALA A 65 -17.85 11.12 3.85
C ALA A 65 -17.14 10.92 2.50
N ARG A 66 -15.81 10.81 2.47
CA ARG A 66 -15.12 10.30 1.28
C ARG A 66 -15.62 8.88 1.02
N PRO A 67 -16.30 8.63 -0.11
CA PRO A 67 -16.91 7.33 -0.36
C PRO A 67 -15.80 6.28 -0.43
N ALA A 68 -15.72 5.42 0.58
CA ALA A 68 -14.97 4.17 0.53
C ALA A 68 -15.37 3.33 -0.71
N ALA A 69 -16.56 3.57 -1.25
CA ALA A 69 -17.05 3.00 -2.51
C ALA A 69 -16.20 3.38 -3.75
N GLY A 70 -15.52 4.53 -3.77
CA GLY A 70 -14.79 4.99 -4.98
C GLY A 70 -13.49 4.23 -5.27
N ARG A 71 -12.82 3.66 -4.26
CA ARG A 71 -11.53 2.97 -4.45
C ARG A 71 -11.69 1.52 -4.91
N LEU A 72 -12.74 0.83 -4.46
CA LEU A 72 -13.10 -0.50 -4.97
C LEU A 72 -13.64 -0.41 -6.41
N TRP A 73 -14.40 0.63 -6.75
CA TRP A 73 -14.91 0.81 -8.10
C TRP A 73 -13.82 1.09 -9.14
N ARG A 74 -12.73 1.78 -8.79
CA ARG A 74 -11.62 1.99 -9.75
C ARG A 74 -10.84 0.72 -10.09
N ARG A 75 -10.75 -0.25 -9.16
CA ARG A 75 -10.15 -1.56 -9.46
C ARG A 75 -11.16 -2.50 -10.13
N ALA A 76 -12.44 -2.45 -9.74
CA ALA A 76 -13.50 -3.25 -10.34
C ALA A 76 -13.91 -2.78 -11.75
N ALA A 77 -13.68 -1.51 -12.10
CA ALA A 77 -13.97 -0.96 -13.43
C ALA A 77 -13.24 -1.69 -14.57
N TRP A 78 -12.06 -2.28 -14.29
CA TRP A 78 -11.34 -3.11 -15.26
C TRP A 78 -11.73 -4.60 -15.20
N ALA A 79 -12.30 -5.06 -14.09
CA ALA A 79 -12.72 -6.44 -13.95
C ALA A 79 -14.02 -6.73 -14.73
N ALA A 80 -14.93 -5.76 -14.83
CA ALA A 80 -16.18 -5.90 -15.58
C ALA A 80 -15.98 -6.21 -17.08
N PRO A 81 -15.14 -5.49 -17.86
CA PRO A 81 -14.93 -5.82 -19.26
C PRO A 81 -14.23 -7.16 -19.45
N MET A 82 -13.28 -7.53 -18.58
CA MET A 82 -12.62 -8.84 -18.63
C MET A 82 -13.60 -9.98 -18.36
N ALA A 83 -14.47 -9.84 -17.37
CA ALA A 83 -15.52 -10.82 -17.08
C ALA A 83 -16.50 -10.96 -18.25
N ALA A 84 -16.87 -9.86 -18.91
CA ALA A 84 -17.75 -9.88 -20.08
C ALA A 84 -17.11 -10.60 -21.28
N VAL A 85 -15.84 -10.36 -21.57
CA VAL A 85 -15.09 -11.07 -22.64
C VAL A 85 -14.98 -12.56 -22.33
N LEU A 86 -14.72 -12.93 -21.08
CA LEU A 86 -14.61 -14.32 -20.67
C LEU A 86 -15.96 -15.06 -20.76
N LEU A 87 -17.06 -14.39 -20.42
CA LEU A 87 -18.42 -14.91 -20.63
C LEU A 87 -18.75 -15.10 -22.12
N LEU A 88 -18.41 -14.12 -22.96
CA LEU A 88 -18.59 -14.23 -24.42
C LEU A 88 -17.76 -15.38 -25.01
N ALA A 89 -16.52 -15.57 -24.55
CA ALA A 89 -15.67 -16.67 -24.97
C ALA A 89 -16.24 -18.04 -24.52
N LEU A 90 -16.79 -18.13 -23.31
CA LEU A 90 -17.45 -19.34 -22.81
C LEU A 90 -18.73 -19.65 -23.60
N LEU A 91 -19.61 -18.66 -23.82
CA LEU A 91 -20.82 -18.85 -24.62
C LEU A 91 -20.48 -19.21 -26.08
N GLY A 92 -19.50 -18.54 -26.68
CA GLY A 92 -19.03 -18.83 -28.03
C GLY A 92 -18.36 -20.20 -28.17
N GLY A 93 -17.57 -20.61 -27.17
CA GLY A 93 -16.94 -21.94 -27.15
C GLY A 93 -17.97 -23.07 -27.04
N VAL A 94 -18.98 -22.91 -26.18
CA VAL A 94 -20.03 -23.91 -25.99
C VAL A 94 -20.88 -24.11 -27.26
N THR A 95 -21.21 -23.03 -27.98
CA THR A 95 -21.97 -23.13 -29.24
C THR A 95 -21.16 -23.81 -30.35
N LEU A 96 -19.86 -23.53 -30.44
CA LEU A 96 -18.94 -24.13 -31.40
C LEU A 96 -18.78 -25.65 -31.17
N VAL A 97 -18.55 -26.06 -29.92
CA VAL A 97 -18.45 -27.50 -29.56
C VAL A 97 -19.75 -28.24 -29.88
N ARG A 98 -20.91 -27.61 -29.64
CA ARG A 98 -22.21 -28.23 -29.95
C ARG A 98 -22.44 -28.37 -31.46
N SER A 99 -22.02 -27.39 -32.25
CA SER A 99 -22.12 -27.43 -33.73
C SER A 99 -21.22 -28.51 -34.33
N PHE A 100 -19.96 -28.63 -33.88
CA PHE A 100 -19.08 -29.70 -34.35
C PHE A 100 -19.60 -31.09 -33.97
N ARG A 101 -20.17 -31.26 -32.77
CA ARG A 101 -20.70 -32.55 -32.34
C ARG A 101 -21.91 -33.01 -33.17
N SER A 102 -22.73 -32.09 -33.68
CA SER A 102 -23.83 -32.43 -34.60
C SER A 102 -23.37 -32.83 -36.01
N SER A 103 -22.25 -32.30 -36.48
CA SER A 103 -21.74 -32.62 -37.82
C SER A 103 -21.12 -34.03 -37.91
N PHE A 104 -20.65 -34.60 -36.80
CA PHE A 104 -20.03 -35.93 -36.80
C PHE A 104 -21.04 -37.10 -36.76
N THR A 105 -22.32 -36.84 -36.53
CA THR A 105 -23.35 -37.91 -36.52
C THR A 105 -24.07 -38.11 -37.86
N SER A 106 -23.67 -37.41 -38.92
CA SER A 106 -24.34 -37.46 -40.24
C SER A 106 -23.60 -38.24 -41.32
N ASP A 107 -22.59 -39.05 -41.00
CA ASP A 107 -21.85 -39.85 -41.98
C ASP A 107 -22.10 -41.37 -41.88
N GLU A 108 -23.29 -41.77 -41.38
CA GLU A 108 -23.73 -43.18 -41.32
C GLU A 108 -24.81 -43.48 -42.38
N GLY A 109 -24.77 -42.79 -43.53
CA GLY A 109 -25.82 -42.85 -44.57
C GLY A 109 -25.39 -43.33 -45.96
N LEU A 110 -24.10 -43.41 -46.27
CA LEU A 110 -23.63 -43.53 -47.66
C LEU A 110 -22.74 -44.74 -47.95
N ARG A 111 -23.07 -45.93 -47.42
CA ARG A 111 -22.62 -47.22 -48.00
C ARG A 111 -23.65 -48.34 -47.88
N ARG A 112 -24.68 -48.30 -48.74
CA ARG A 112 -25.29 -49.54 -49.25
C ARG A 112 -25.13 -49.58 -50.77
N PRO A 113 -24.29 -50.48 -51.31
CA PRO A 113 -24.24 -50.74 -52.74
C PRO A 113 -25.45 -51.60 -53.10
N THR A 114 -26.52 -50.98 -53.61
CA THR A 114 -27.60 -51.74 -54.21
C THR A 114 -27.21 -52.09 -55.63
N VAL A 115 -27.04 -53.39 -55.83
CA VAL A 115 -26.74 -54.13 -57.06
C VAL A 115 -27.66 -53.71 -58.21
N MET A 116 -27.05 -53.48 -59.38
CA MET A 116 -27.76 -53.26 -60.64
C MET A 116 -28.44 -54.54 -61.12
N ALA A 117 -29.71 -54.42 -61.51
CA ALA A 117 -30.39 -55.38 -62.38
C ALA A 117 -31.05 -54.60 -63.55
N PRO A 118 -31.16 -55.20 -64.75
CA PRO A 118 -31.41 -54.48 -66.00
C PRO A 118 -32.90 -54.21 -66.29
N GLN A 119 -33.09 -53.15 -67.08
CA GLN A 119 -34.25 -52.61 -67.82
C GLN A 119 -35.34 -53.60 -68.31
N PRO A 120 -36.61 -53.16 -68.53
CA PRO A 120 -36.99 -52.51 -69.80
C PRO A 120 -38.04 -51.38 -69.75
N ALA A 121 -38.04 -50.62 -70.84
CA ALA A 121 -38.91 -49.50 -71.21
C ALA A 121 -40.38 -49.88 -71.46
N VAL A 122 -41.32 -48.99 -71.09
CA VAL A 122 -42.61 -48.76 -71.79
C VAL A 122 -43.09 -47.32 -71.56
N GLU A 123 -43.50 -46.66 -72.65
CA GLU A 123 -44.17 -45.37 -72.77
C GLU A 123 -45.49 -45.23 -71.98
N ARG A 124 -45.85 -44.01 -71.54
CA ARG A 124 -47.04 -43.25 -71.99
C ARG A 124 -47.47 -42.16 -70.99
N SER A 125 -47.50 -40.94 -71.51
CA SER A 125 -48.56 -39.93 -71.49
C SER A 125 -49.59 -39.86 -70.35
N GLN A 126 -49.80 -38.63 -69.86
CA GLN A 126 -51.07 -37.91 -69.63
C GLN A 126 -51.04 -37.14 -68.28
N THR A 127 -51.02 -35.81 -68.32
CA THR A 127 -52.19 -34.90 -68.30
C THR A 127 -52.86 -34.81 -66.92
N ALA A 128 -52.70 -33.67 -66.23
CA ALA A 128 -53.77 -32.91 -65.56
C ALA A 128 -53.19 -31.83 -64.63
N ALA A 129 -53.37 -30.56 -65.01
CA ALA A 129 -53.74 -29.48 -64.08
C ALA A 129 -55.27 -29.63 -63.80
N PRO A 130 -55.94 -28.92 -62.85
CA PRO A 130 -55.67 -27.55 -62.39
C PRO A 130 -56.07 -27.25 -60.91
N MET A 131 -56.18 -25.93 -60.59
CA MET A 131 -57.02 -25.31 -59.55
C MET A 131 -56.51 -25.37 -58.09
N ASP A 132 -56.69 -24.37 -57.22
CA ASP A 132 -57.18 -22.98 -57.27
C ASP A 132 -56.99 -22.41 -55.85
N GLN A 133 -57.32 -21.12 -55.66
CA GLN A 133 -57.67 -20.43 -54.38
C GLN A 133 -56.68 -19.42 -53.77
N ARG A 134 -56.93 -18.18 -54.22
CA ARG A 134 -57.35 -17.00 -53.41
C ARG A 134 -56.32 -16.27 -52.55
N SER A 135 -55.92 -15.11 -53.06
CA SER A 135 -55.76 -13.85 -52.30
C SER A 135 -57.14 -13.34 -51.79
N PRO A 136 -57.21 -12.38 -50.85
CA PRO A 136 -56.89 -10.97 -51.16
C PRO A 136 -56.21 -10.14 -50.04
N SER A 137 -55.46 -9.13 -50.49
CA SER A 137 -55.15 -7.85 -49.82
C SER A 137 -56.46 -7.06 -49.54
N PRO A 138 -56.54 -6.02 -48.67
CA PRO A 138 -55.92 -4.70 -48.94
C PRO A 138 -55.46 -3.91 -47.67
N GLU A 139 -54.30 -3.24 -47.68
CA GLU A 139 -54.09 -1.78 -47.86
C GLU A 139 -54.46 -0.90 -46.61
N PRO A 140 -54.33 0.44 -46.65
CA PRO A 140 -53.09 1.21 -46.41
C PRO A 140 -53.34 2.40 -45.45
N GLU A 141 -52.32 3.12 -44.95
CA GLU A 141 -52.41 4.59 -44.73
C GLU A 141 -51.00 5.24 -44.69
N THR A 142 -50.65 5.88 -45.81
CA THR A 142 -50.10 7.25 -45.97
C THR A 142 -49.60 8.01 -44.71
N SER A 143 -48.30 8.34 -44.59
CA SER A 143 -47.60 9.58 -45.09
C SER A 143 -47.57 10.74 -44.05
N PRO A 144 -46.75 11.82 -44.19
CA PRO A 144 -45.34 11.92 -44.58
C PRO A 144 -44.50 12.93 -43.71
N GLY A 145 -43.16 12.86 -43.86
CA GLY A 145 -42.33 14.06 -44.07
C GLY A 145 -41.55 14.68 -42.90
N ARG A 146 -40.20 14.62 -42.95
CA ARG A 146 -39.34 15.77 -42.62
C ARG A 146 -37.90 15.65 -43.15
N LYS A 147 -37.63 16.51 -44.15
CA LYS A 147 -36.41 17.23 -44.58
C LYS A 147 -35.01 16.83 -44.06
N GLU A 148 -34.14 16.60 -45.04
CA GLU A 148 -32.78 17.17 -45.25
C GLU A 148 -31.94 17.56 -44.03
N SER A 149 -30.74 16.97 -43.89
CA SER A 149 -29.48 17.69 -44.19
C SER A 149 -28.23 16.87 -43.79
N ARG A 150 -27.24 16.97 -44.68
CA ARG A 150 -25.80 17.07 -44.45
C ARG A 150 -24.93 15.79 -44.39
N GLU A 151 -24.18 15.66 -45.47
CA GLU A 151 -22.83 15.09 -45.56
C GLU A 151 -21.97 15.36 -44.32
N GLY A 152 -21.23 14.33 -43.93
CA GLY A 152 -20.17 14.38 -42.95
C GLY A 152 -19.41 13.06 -42.99
N ASP A 153 -18.52 12.92 -43.97
CA ASP A 153 -17.46 11.91 -43.98
C ASP A 153 -16.73 11.92 -42.63
N ASN A 154 -16.93 10.88 -41.83
CA ASN A 154 -16.12 10.61 -40.65
C ASN A 154 -15.25 9.38 -40.94
N LEU A 155 -14.07 9.67 -41.48
CA LEU A 155 -12.95 8.76 -41.57
C LEU A 155 -12.58 8.28 -40.16
N LEU A 156 -12.60 6.97 -39.96
CA LEU A 156 -12.07 6.30 -38.77
C LEU A 156 -10.56 6.62 -38.64
N PRO A 157 -10.06 6.96 -37.43
CA PRO A 157 -8.63 7.05 -37.22
C PRO A 157 -7.96 5.67 -37.32
N PRO A 158 -6.76 5.55 -37.90
CA PRO A 158 -6.04 4.27 -38.01
C PRO A 158 -5.59 3.75 -36.62
N PRO A 159 -5.46 2.43 -36.45
CA PRO A 159 -4.98 1.84 -35.20
C PRO A 159 -3.49 2.17 -34.96
N PRO A 160 -3.05 2.24 -33.69
CA PRO A 160 -1.65 2.50 -33.36
C PRO A 160 -0.73 1.34 -33.80
N PRO A 161 0.53 1.62 -34.16
CA PRO A 161 1.49 0.61 -34.58
C PRO A 161 1.85 -0.34 -33.42
N ARG A 162 1.93 -1.65 -33.73
CA ARG A 162 2.47 -2.67 -32.81
C ARG A 162 3.94 -2.36 -32.52
N PRO A 163 4.40 -2.40 -31.26
CA PRO A 163 5.83 -2.36 -30.97
C PRO A 163 6.49 -3.61 -31.55
N ALA A 164 7.51 -3.37 -32.38
CA ALA A 164 8.38 -4.38 -32.93
C ALA A 164 9.27 -4.98 -31.83
N GLY A 165 9.35 -6.31 -31.84
CA GLY A 165 10.47 -7.12 -31.38
C GLY A 165 11.21 -6.71 -30.10
N VAL A 166 10.94 -7.45 -29.01
CA VAL A 166 12.02 -7.86 -28.11
C VAL A 166 12.04 -9.38 -28.10
N THR A 167 12.96 -9.90 -28.92
CA THR A 167 13.48 -11.26 -28.89
C THR A 167 14.06 -11.59 -27.51
N GLY A 168 13.91 -12.85 -27.13
CA GLY A 168 14.06 -13.34 -25.77
C GLY A 168 15.44 -13.24 -25.13
N LEU A 169 15.41 -13.44 -23.82
CA LEU A 169 16.50 -13.94 -23.01
C LEU A 169 15.88 -14.87 -21.98
N GLU A 170 15.92 -16.17 -22.28
CA GLU A 170 15.99 -17.21 -21.26
C GLU A 170 17.23 -16.94 -20.41
N ILE A 171 17.07 -16.82 -19.09
CA ILE A 171 18.11 -17.18 -18.14
C ILE A 171 17.42 -17.92 -16.99
N SER A 172 17.73 -19.21 -16.88
CA SER A 172 17.38 -20.11 -15.78
C SER A 172 17.92 -19.62 -14.43
N PRO A 173 17.31 -20.07 -13.32
CA PRO A 173 17.86 -19.89 -11.99
C PRO A 173 18.92 -20.97 -11.73
N ASP A 174 20.09 -20.60 -11.19
CA ASP A 174 20.89 -21.56 -10.44
C ASP A 174 21.72 -20.90 -9.33
N LEU A 175 21.76 -21.61 -8.22
CA LEU A 175 22.48 -21.35 -6.98
C LEU A 175 23.95 -21.77 -7.13
N ALA A 176 24.88 -20.91 -6.68
CA ALA A 176 26.17 -21.32 -6.12
C ALA A 176 26.80 -20.08 -5.44
N GLU A 177 26.81 -20.00 -4.11
CA GLU A 177 27.92 -20.50 -3.30
C GLU A 177 29.19 -19.65 -3.50
N VAL A 178 29.32 -18.54 -2.74
CA VAL A 178 30.59 -17.82 -2.62
C VAL A 178 31.15 -18.07 -1.23
N HIS A 179 32.11 -18.99 -1.22
CA HIS A 179 33.01 -19.34 -0.14
C HIS A 179 33.86 -18.13 0.33
N ARG A 180 34.03 -18.06 1.65
CA ARG A 180 35.18 -17.45 2.32
C ARG A 180 36.47 -18.16 1.89
N LYS A 181 37.46 -17.41 1.39
CA LYS A 181 38.89 -17.54 1.74
C LYS A 181 39.71 -16.49 0.98
N GLY A 182 40.20 -15.48 1.71
CA GLY A 182 41.32 -14.66 1.26
C GLY A 182 42.59 -15.17 1.93
N GLU A 183 43.41 -15.92 1.19
CA GLU A 183 44.79 -16.26 1.54
C GLU A 183 45.73 -15.63 0.50
N ALA A 184 46.65 -14.83 1.03
CA ALA A 184 48.03 -14.55 0.62
C ALA A 184 48.42 -14.60 -0.88
N ARG A 185 48.94 -13.47 -1.36
CA ARG A 185 50.23 -13.48 -2.07
C ARG A 185 51.04 -12.22 -1.80
N ASP A 186 52.10 -12.47 -1.04
CA ASP A 186 53.28 -11.68 -0.76
C ASP A 186 54.20 -11.72 -1.99
N GLU A 187 54.72 -10.59 -2.48
CA GLU A 187 56.03 -10.43 -3.16
C GLU A 187 56.32 -8.93 -3.31
N GLY A 188 57.33 -8.42 -2.59
CA GLY A 188 57.78 -7.03 -2.73
C GLY A 188 58.82 -6.62 -1.69
N GLY A 189 60.02 -7.21 -1.77
CA GLY A 189 61.14 -6.90 -0.88
C GLY A 189 61.84 -5.56 -1.14
N GLY A 190 62.28 -4.92 -0.05
CA GLY A 190 63.21 -3.79 0.00
C GLY A 190 63.70 -3.58 1.44
N PRO A 191 65.01 -3.31 1.70
CA PRO A 191 65.67 -3.68 2.97
C PRO A 191 65.72 -2.57 4.06
N THR A 192 65.48 -3.00 5.32
CA THR A 192 66.12 -2.72 6.65
C THR A 192 66.80 -1.37 6.99
N PRO A 193 67.14 -1.04 8.28
CA PRO A 193 66.74 -1.57 9.60
C PRO A 193 66.34 -0.46 10.62
N TYR A 194 65.76 -0.81 11.78
CA TYR A 194 66.26 -0.43 13.13
C TYR A 194 65.39 -1.08 14.22
N GLU A 195 66.04 -2.01 14.92
CA GLU A 195 65.98 -2.36 16.35
C GLU A 195 64.66 -2.40 17.17
N THR A 196 64.46 -3.59 17.73
CA THR A 196 63.70 -4.07 18.91
C THR A 196 64.19 -3.37 20.22
N PRO A 197 63.63 -3.57 21.45
CA PRO A 197 62.92 -4.74 22.01
C PRO A 197 61.58 -4.42 22.73
N ALA A 198 60.57 -5.29 22.67
CA ALA A 198 60.32 -6.50 23.48
C ALA A 198 59.82 -6.21 24.92
N GLU A 199 58.54 -6.54 25.16
CA GLU A 199 58.02 -7.07 26.42
C GLU A 199 56.53 -7.43 26.18
N GLU A 200 55.87 -8.42 26.76
CA GLU A 200 56.18 -9.76 27.26
C GLU A 200 54.81 -10.31 27.73
N GLN A 201 54.57 -11.61 27.51
CA GLN A 201 53.55 -12.46 28.19
C GLN A 201 52.04 -12.11 28.03
N ALA A 202 51.25 -12.92 27.32
CA ALA A 202 50.74 -14.27 27.66
C ALA A 202 49.53 -14.27 28.64
N PRO A 203 48.65 -15.31 28.57
CA PRO A 203 47.20 -15.15 28.80
C PRO A 203 46.66 -15.90 30.05
N ALA A 204 45.32 -15.86 30.17
CA ALA A 204 44.42 -16.85 30.80
C ALA A 204 43.82 -16.53 32.18
N LYS A 205 42.50 -16.78 32.28
CA LYS A 205 41.69 -17.41 33.37
C LYS A 205 40.26 -16.82 33.33
N SER A 206 39.21 -17.56 33.00
CA SER A 206 38.56 -18.68 33.72
C SER A 206 37.99 -18.30 35.09
N SER A 207 36.66 -18.17 35.18
CA SER A 207 35.79 -18.49 36.32
C SER A 207 34.39 -17.99 35.93
N ASP A 208 33.43 -18.81 35.52
CA ASP A 208 32.75 -19.85 36.30
C ASP A 208 32.48 -19.43 37.75
N ARG A 209 31.26 -18.92 37.99
CA ARG A 209 30.68 -18.84 39.32
C ARG A 209 29.16 -18.96 39.26
N THR A 210 28.72 -20.20 39.34
CA THR A 210 27.42 -20.60 39.87
C THR A 210 27.38 -20.32 41.39
N ARG A 211 26.34 -19.63 41.87
CA ARG A 211 25.78 -19.76 43.24
C ARG A 211 24.43 -19.05 43.27
N GLU A 212 23.31 -19.76 43.23
CA GLU A 212 22.55 -20.31 44.37
C GLU A 212 22.06 -19.27 45.41
N VAL A 213 20.72 -19.22 45.50
CA VAL A 213 19.89 -19.29 46.72
C VAL A 213 19.45 -17.99 47.41
N ALA A 214 18.11 -17.88 47.44
CA ALA A 214 17.20 -17.34 48.46
C ALA A 214 17.38 -15.91 48.98
N ALA A 215 16.31 -15.13 48.91
CA ALA A 215 15.29 -15.07 49.97
C ALA A 215 14.43 -13.83 49.76
N ALA A 216 13.11 -14.02 49.82
CA ALA A 216 12.14 -12.94 49.88
C ALA A 216 12.32 -12.11 51.16
N PRO A 217 12.23 -10.77 51.10
CA PRO A 217 11.92 -9.96 52.27
C PRO A 217 10.40 -9.71 52.40
N PRO A 218 9.88 -9.64 53.64
CA PRO A 218 8.45 -9.56 53.93
C PRO A 218 7.87 -8.17 53.72
N THR A 219 6.56 -8.18 53.45
CA THR A 219 5.59 -7.09 53.47
C THR A 219 5.64 -6.31 54.79
N PRO A 220 5.70 -4.97 54.78
CA PRO A 220 5.24 -4.17 55.90
C PRO A 220 3.79 -3.74 55.70
N MET A 221 2.94 -4.18 56.62
CA MET A 221 1.59 -3.66 56.83
C MET A 221 1.63 -2.20 57.29
N GLY A 222 0.74 -1.40 56.72
CA GLY A 222 -0.13 -0.46 57.43
C GLY A 222 0.51 0.80 58.03
N ALA A 223 0.08 1.97 57.54
CA ALA A 223 -0.62 3.04 58.29
C ALA A 223 -0.79 4.29 57.38
N PRO A 224 -1.47 5.36 57.79
CA PRO A 224 -2.84 5.64 57.38
C PRO A 224 -2.97 6.87 56.48
N THR A 225 -4.11 6.93 55.80
CA THR A 225 -4.69 8.05 55.06
C THR A 225 -4.54 9.37 55.83
N GLN A 226 -3.79 10.31 55.27
CA GLN A 226 -3.72 11.71 55.70
C GLN A 226 -4.42 12.57 54.62
N PRO A 227 -5.49 13.31 54.94
CA PRO A 227 -6.13 14.21 53.99
C PRO A 227 -5.25 15.46 53.75
N PRO A 228 -5.25 16.03 52.52
CA PRO A 228 -4.48 17.23 52.23
C PRO A 228 -5.09 18.46 52.93
N PRO A 229 -4.28 19.34 53.55
CA PRO A 229 -4.75 20.60 54.10
C PRO A 229 -5.08 21.61 52.99
N SER A 230 -6.16 22.34 53.23
CA SER A 230 -6.68 23.44 52.43
C SER A 230 -5.66 24.58 52.33
N SER A 231 -5.35 25.02 51.10
CA SER A 231 -4.57 26.23 50.85
C SER A 231 -5.42 27.48 51.10
N PRO A 232 -5.01 28.42 51.97
CA PRO A 232 -5.58 29.77 52.00
C PRO A 232 -4.95 30.63 50.90
N SER A 233 -5.79 31.23 50.07
CA SER A 233 -5.43 32.35 49.22
C SER A 233 -5.22 33.58 50.10
N LEU A 234 -4.00 34.13 50.09
CA LEU A 234 -3.75 35.49 50.56
C LEU A 234 -2.90 36.22 49.53
N PHE A 235 -3.59 37.10 48.81
CA PHE A 235 -3.05 38.30 48.21
C PHE A 235 -2.08 38.98 49.20
N SER A 236 -0.83 39.16 48.79
CA SER A 236 0.07 40.13 49.41
C SER A 236 0.74 40.95 48.32
N SER A 237 0.10 42.07 48.02
CA SER A 237 0.71 43.23 47.39
C SER A 237 1.78 43.78 48.32
N ALA A 238 3.05 43.57 47.98
CA ALA A 238 4.16 44.29 48.59
C ALA A 238 4.88 45.10 47.50
N ASN A 239 4.61 46.40 47.51
CA ASN A 239 5.34 47.42 46.76
C ASN A 239 6.80 47.47 47.27
N GLY A 240 7.68 46.73 46.60
CA GLY A 240 9.12 46.76 46.83
C GLY A 240 9.82 47.60 45.76
N LYS A 241 10.12 48.85 46.09
CA LYS A 241 10.90 49.81 45.29
C LYS A 241 12.36 49.33 45.21
N ALA A 242 12.68 48.48 44.24
CA ALA A 242 14.02 47.97 44.02
C ALA A 242 14.83 48.86 43.08
N ARG A 243 16.05 49.16 43.50
CA ARG A 243 17.00 50.09 42.89
C ARG A 243 17.42 49.61 41.49
N SER A 244 17.40 50.56 40.57
CA SER A 244 17.98 50.50 39.23
C SER A 244 19.48 50.19 39.33
N SER A 245 19.81 48.91 39.25
CA SER A 245 21.16 48.43 38.97
C SER A 245 21.20 48.22 37.46
N LYS A 246 22.01 49.05 36.80
CA LYS A 246 22.23 49.07 35.35
C LYS A 246 23.10 47.87 35.00
N GLU A 247 22.55 46.67 35.17
CA GLU A 247 23.16 45.42 34.76
C GLU A 247 22.86 45.26 33.28
N SER A 248 23.92 45.35 32.48
CA SER A 248 23.87 45.15 31.04
C SER A 248 23.34 43.75 30.77
N ILE A 249 22.05 43.67 30.43
CA ILE A 249 21.41 42.46 29.96
C ILE A 249 22.23 42.00 28.74
N PRO A 250 22.84 40.80 28.77
CA PRO A 250 23.52 40.28 27.59
C PRO A 250 22.49 40.25 26.47
N GLU A 251 22.80 40.97 25.41
CA GLU A 251 22.04 41.06 24.16
C GLU A 251 21.53 39.67 23.82
N ALA A 252 20.24 39.44 24.08
CA ALA A 252 19.63 38.12 24.03
C ALA A 252 19.86 37.60 22.62
N ALA A 253 20.74 36.61 22.49
CA ALA A 253 21.09 35.99 21.22
C ALA A 253 19.78 35.69 20.50
N ALA A 254 19.54 36.41 19.42
CA ALA A 254 18.27 36.41 18.71
C ALA A 254 17.91 34.95 18.41
N VAL A 255 16.90 34.44 19.09
CA VAL A 255 16.42 33.08 18.88
C VAL A 255 16.04 32.99 17.41
N PRO A 256 16.70 32.14 16.61
CA PRO A 256 16.41 32.07 15.18
C PRO A 256 14.93 31.73 15.01
N ALA A 257 14.26 32.47 14.14
CA ALA A 257 12.86 32.22 13.83
C ALA A 257 12.71 30.74 13.38
N PRO A 258 11.68 30.03 13.84
CA PRO A 258 11.48 28.63 13.46
C PRO A 258 11.34 28.52 11.94
N GLU A 259 12.11 27.61 11.34
CA GLU A 259 12.04 27.37 9.90
C GLU A 259 10.66 26.82 9.50
N PRO A 260 10.09 27.27 8.37
CA PRO A 260 8.78 26.79 7.92
C PRO A 260 8.84 25.28 7.61
N LEU A 261 7.88 24.54 8.17
CA LEU A 261 7.70 23.11 7.92
C LEU A 261 6.78 22.89 6.72
N VAL A 262 7.21 22.00 5.82
CA VAL A 262 6.53 21.65 4.59
C VAL A 262 6.07 20.19 4.65
N LEU A 263 4.82 19.94 4.27
CA LEU A 263 4.28 18.59 4.22
C LEU A 263 4.73 17.85 2.95
N CYS A 264 5.43 16.74 3.15
CA CYS A 264 5.91 15.85 2.10
C CYS A 264 5.20 14.50 2.16
N SER A 265 5.02 13.87 1.01
CA SER A 265 4.55 12.50 0.88
C SER A 265 5.69 11.58 0.50
N LEU A 266 5.85 10.49 1.24
CA LEU A 266 6.78 9.42 0.98
C LEU A 266 6.01 8.22 0.43
N GLN A 267 6.32 7.81 -0.79
CA GLN A 267 5.59 6.79 -1.54
C GLN A 267 6.49 5.62 -1.89
N THR A 268 6.01 4.39 -1.77
CA THR A 268 6.73 3.24 -2.36
C THR A 268 6.71 3.34 -3.88
N LEU A 269 7.71 2.77 -4.57
CA LEU A 269 7.80 2.84 -6.05
C LEU A 269 6.60 2.22 -6.77
N ASP A 270 5.98 1.21 -6.15
CA ASP A 270 4.73 0.58 -6.61
C ASP A 270 3.47 1.42 -6.33
N ARG A 271 3.63 2.59 -5.69
CA ARG A 271 2.56 3.55 -5.30
C ARG A 271 1.49 2.96 -4.38
N THR A 272 1.79 1.88 -3.66
CA THR A 272 0.81 1.21 -2.80
C THR A 272 0.75 1.79 -1.39
N ARG A 273 1.87 2.31 -0.87
CA ARG A 273 1.95 2.85 0.49
C ARG A 273 2.36 4.32 0.47
N TYR A 274 1.73 5.08 1.36
CA TYR A 274 1.95 6.50 1.55
C TYR A 274 2.21 6.75 3.03
N ALA A 275 3.28 7.45 3.33
CA ALA A 275 3.50 8.09 4.63
C ALA A 275 3.60 9.60 4.40
N SER A 276 3.12 10.39 5.35
CA SER A 276 3.28 11.84 5.35
C SER A 276 4.39 12.22 6.32
N LEU A 277 5.27 13.12 5.90
CA LEU A 277 6.38 13.61 6.70
C LEU A 277 6.42 15.13 6.65
N GLN A 278 6.63 15.79 7.78
CA GLN A 278 6.89 17.23 7.83
C GLN A 278 8.39 17.44 7.81
N LEU A 279 8.88 18.22 6.85
CA LEU A 279 10.30 18.53 6.68
C LEU A 279 10.48 20.05 6.66
N PRO A 280 11.58 20.59 7.23
CA PRO A 280 11.96 21.98 7.01
C PRO A 280 12.04 22.29 5.51
N GLU A 281 11.70 23.51 5.11
CA GLU A 281 11.65 23.89 3.69
C GLU A 281 12.97 23.65 2.95
N GLY A 282 14.12 23.85 3.61
CA GLY A 282 15.44 23.56 3.04
C GLY A 282 15.74 22.06 2.85
N ALA A 283 15.02 21.19 3.57
CA ALA A 283 15.15 19.73 3.49
C ALA A 283 14.00 19.07 2.69
N ALA A 284 13.17 19.86 2.01
CA ALA A 284 12.07 19.37 1.18
C ALA A 284 12.43 19.44 -0.32
N PRO A 285 11.96 18.50 -1.15
CA PRO A 285 12.12 18.60 -2.59
C PRO A 285 11.43 19.86 -3.14
N PRO A 286 12.05 20.57 -4.11
CA PRO A 286 11.41 21.69 -4.79
C PRO A 286 10.03 21.31 -5.36
N SER A 287 9.12 22.28 -5.41
CA SER A 287 7.78 22.06 -5.95
C SER A 287 7.85 21.52 -7.38
N GLY A 288 7.07 20.47 -7.66
CA GLY A 288 7.07 19.78 -8.96
C GLY A 288 8.14 18.70 -9.13
N THR A 289 9.12 18.60 -8.23
CA THR A 289 10.16 17.56 -8.26
C THR A 289 9.94 16.47 -7.20
N HIS A 290 10.65 15.36 -7.32
CA HIS A 290 10.74 14.35 -6.27
C HIS A 290 12.18 13.89 -6.01
N TRP A 291 12.42 13.40 -4.81
CA TRP A 291 13.67 12.74 -4.44
C TRP A 291 13.45 11.24 -4.24
N TYR A 292 14.51 10.47 -4.42
CA TYR A 292 14.55 9.04 -4.12
C TYR A 292 15.25 8.83 -2.78
N VAL A 293 14.55 8.20 -1.85
CA VAL A 293 15.05 7.88 -0.52
C VAL A 293 15.23 6.37 -0.43
N VAL A 294 16.45 5.93 -0.11
CA VAL A 294 16.75 4.51 0.12
C VAL A 294 16.78 4.27 1.62
N VAL A 295 15.88 3.42 2.11
CA VAL A 295 15.79 3.03 3.51
C VAL A 295 16.35 1.62 3.64
N GLY A 296 17.33 1.44 4.52
CA GLY A 296 17.86 0.13 4.92
C GLY A 296 17.26 -0.33 6.24
N GLU A 297 17.80 -1.43 6.79
CA GLU A 297 17.35 -1.98 8.09
C GLU A 297 17.60 -1.03 9.27
N ALA A 298 18.66 -0.21 9.18
CA ALA A 298 19.07 0.71 10.24
C ALA A 298 18.48 2.13 10.09
N GLY A 299 17.70 2.42 9.03
CA GLY A 299 17.19 3.77 8.75
C GLY A 299 17.50 4.26 7.34
N VAL A 300 17.53 5.58 7.16
CA VAL A 300 17.75 6.21 5.84
C VAL A 300 19.22 6.09 5.43
N ARG A 301 19.49 5.46 4.29
CA ARG A 301 20.86 5.23 3.79
C ARG A 301 21.32 6.28 2.78
N SER A 302 20.44 6.71 1.90
CA SER A 302 20.78 7.71 0.90
C SER A 302 19.55 8.45 0.38
N VAL A 303 19.79 9.69 -0.06
CA VAL A 303 18.79 10.57 -0.65
C VAL A 303 19.38 11.13 -1.93
N ALA A 304 18.68 10.96 -3.05
CA ALA A 304 19.13 11.42 -4.35
C ALA A 304 18.02 12.18 -5.09
N ASP A 305 18.40 13.18 -5.89
CA ASP A 305 17.48 13.89 -6.77
C ASP A 305 17.00 13.01 -7.94
N GLU A 306 16.14 13.56 -8.80
CA GLU A 306 15.64 12.84 -9.98
C GLU A 306 16.75 12.44 -10.97
N LYS A 307 17.91 13.10 -10.90
CA LYS A 307 19.08 12.83 -11.73
C LYS A 307 20.06 11.86 -11.06
N GLY A 308 19.71 11.33 -9.88
CA GLY A 308 20.56 10.42 -9.12
C GLY A 308 21.72 11.11 -8.40
N ARG A 309 21.71 12.44 -8.30
CA ARG A 309 22.74 13.19 -7.56
C ARG A 309 22.40 13.17 -6.07
N PRO A 310 23.37 12.90 -5.18
CA PRO A 310 23.13 12.92 -3.75
C PRO A 310 22.70 14.33 -3.30
N VAL A 311 21.74 14.40 -2.39
CA VAL A 311 21.29 15.67 -1.79
C VAL A 311 21.90 15.78 -0.40
N GLU A 312 22.95 16.58 -0.26
CA GLU A 312 23.68 16.78 1.00
C GLU A 312 22.82 17.53 2.04
N GLY A 313 23.05 17.26 3.33
CA GLY A 313 22.37 17.93 4.45
C GLY A 313 20.94 17.45 4.75
N VAL A 314 20.30 16.69 3.85
CA VAL A 314 18.92 16.22 4.03
C VAL A 314 18.85 14.89 4.81
N LEU A 315 19.92 14.10 4.78
CA LEU A 315 19.93 12.74 5.32
C LEU A 315 19.63 12.71 6.83
N GLU A 316 20.29 13.58 7.61
CA GLU A 316 20.10 13.67 9.06
C GLU A 316 18.66 14.08 9.42
N THR A 317 18.11 15.07 8.70
CA THR A 317 16.74 15.53 8.91
C THR A 317 15.71 14.45 8.56
N LEU A 318 15.95 13.72 7.47
CA LEU A 318 15.10 12.60 7.07
C LEU A 318 15.21 11.42 8.04
N GLU A 319 16.40 11.12 8.56
CA GLU A 319 16.61 10.02 9.51
C GLU A 319 15.81 10.25 10.80
N ALA A 320 15.86 11.47 11.35
CA ALA A 320 15.06 11.87 12.51
C ALA A 320 13.54 11.75 12.22
N GLY A 321 13.09 12.15 11.03
CA GLY A 321 11.68 12.07 10.66
C GLY A 321 11.19 10.64 10.37
N VAL A 322 12.02 9.82 9.75
CA VAL A 322 11.68 8.45 9.31
C VAL A 322 11.72 7.45 10.46
N GLN A 323 12.49 7.70 11.52
CA GLN A 323 12.58 6.80 12.67
C GLN A 323 11.21 6.46 13.29
N TYR A 324 10.25 7.39 13.19
CA TYR A 324 8.89 7.22 13.71
C TYR A 324 7.92 6.51 12.74
N LEU A 325 8.29 6.34 11.47
CA LEU A 325 7.38 5.85 10.42
C LEU A 325 7.42 4.33 10.19
N HIS A 326 8.27 3.58 10.91
CA HIS A 326 8.43 2.12 10.79
C HIS A 326 8.41 1.61 9.34
N LEU A 327 9.18 2.28 8.46
CA LEU A 327 9.22 1.92 7.05
C LEU A 327 9.99 0.61 6.85
N ALA A 328 9.49 -0.23 5.92
CA ALA A 328 10.24 -1.40 5.49
C ALA A 328 11.50 -0.97 4.72
N PRO A 329 12.58 -1.77 4.72
CA PRO A 329 13.73 -1.51 3.86
C PRO A 329 13.30 -1.48 2.39
N GLY A 330 13.73 -0.46 1.64
CA GLY A 330 13.31 -0.28 0.26
C GLY A 330 13.61 1.09 -0.33
N ARG A 331 13.13 1.30 -1.55
CA ARG A 331 13.23 2.58 -2.27
C ARG A 331 11.90 3.31 -2.24
N TYR A 332 11.96 4.57 -1.85
CA TYR A 332 10.83 5.45 -1.68
C TYR A 332 10.98 6.71 -2.54
N ARG A 333 9.86 7.26 -2.98
CA ARG A 333 9.77 8.54 -3.69
C ARG A 333 9.21 9.57 -2.73
N LEU A 334 10.00 10.59 -2.40
CA LEU A 334 9.61 11.72 -1.58
C LEU A 334 9.16 12.87 -2.49
N LYS A 335 7.95 13.38 -2.27
CA LYS A 335 7.37 14.48 -3.06
C LYS A 335 6.70 15.50 -2.15
N ARG A 336 6.96 16.79 -2.37
CA ARG A 336 6.24 17.90 -1.71
C ARG A 336 4.75 17.83 -2.07
N LEU A 337 3.87 17.86 -1.08
CA LEU A 337 2.44 18.03 -1.33
C LEU A 337 2.21 19.51 -1.61
N ALA A 338 1.55 19.83 -2.73
CA ALA A 338 1.15 21.20 -2.99
C ALA A 338 0.11 21.59 -1.93
N GLU A 339 0.33 22.76 -1.31
CA GLU A 339 -0.66 23.40 -0.43
C GLU A 339 -1.89 23.87 -1.23
#